data_AF-A0A9W9PXU5-F1
#
_entry.id   AF-A0A9W9PXU5-F1
#
_cell.length_a   1.000
_cell.length_b   1.000
_cell.length_c   1.000
_cell.angle_alpha   90.00
_cell.angle_beta   90.00
_cell.angle_gamma   90.00
#
_symmetry.space_group_name_H-M   'P 1'
#
loop_
_entity.id
_entity.type
_entity.pdbx_description
1 polymer ?
#
loop_
_entity_poly.entity_id
_entity_poly.type
_entity_poly.pdbx_seq_one_letter_code
_entity_poly.pdbx_strand_id
1 'polypeptide(L)'
;MNGTTSLLRAQVEEVSLSDIFLELLHGRALCLAVDPPFQPPSAFGTFDFSTGTRDELYEWSLHLSLAQIPANLLISVLDRLFFIGTEFPHLTCSGIHSLHFLRSSCRAICDIVHLWLERGEVQSFLREIKDNILIRGPMQLSRKNADSFRVPRENTLPYDTAANCVDCLKFLVEHRLVGIEYYDETGRNYLHAAIDNDNNDCLQYLLNNMTPSEVDRTTDINLSRLCGHPLVQLAEKRNQRGFEIVLLQLLGHYNPADLFTDDEFKLKLCAFISPEFAEQLFVMDLNVGNAKDELGTTSWHAAAQGNPRGEDFMIWLLSRAGNEPTLRDHKGNNALMHAAKGNRVTSIQWLCSYVDPMEPWVDVTIQRSQGGPAYALRLAAESMEENSPDIFRGIMTRMPRDYFENMHNSISIFKLICDTLAATRRKLAMRHPQPTAAHRKEWENAWRVSAAKCQKLSSHLEKRIFRRGPGEWHGTHAMRLICEYARDLDLLMLVQGIVPLPPEGKFWFHIFKNRERGGDGRWPWFRAT
;
A
#
# COMPACT_ATOMS: atom_id res chain seq x y z
N MET A 1 6.64 -17.79 8.82
CA MET A 1 5.34 -18.43 9.11
C MET A 1 4.38 -17.37 9.66
N ASN A 2 3.14 -17.38 9.15
CA ASN A 2 2.00 -16.49 9.45
C ASN A 2 2.26 -14.98 9.24
N GLY A 3 2.63 -14.61 8.01
CA GLY A 3 2.31 -13.29 7.49
C GLY A 3 0.85 -13.30 7.06
N THR A 4 0.02 -12.46 7.69
CA THR A 4 -1.33 -12.16 7.23
C THR A 4 -1.24 -11.48 5.87
N THR A 5 -1.16 -12.30 4.82
CA THR A 5 -1.77 -11.98 3.54
C THR A 5 -3.20 -11.56 3.87
N SER A 6 -3.57 -10.33 3.52
CA SER A 6 -4.93 -10.06 3.07
C SER A 6 -5.13 -10.98 1.86
N LEU A 7 -5.46 -12.22 2.16
CA LEU A 7 -6.20 -13.09 1.30
C LEU A 7 -7.58 -12.42 1.22
N LEU A 8 -7.71 -11.43 0.36
CA LEU A 8 -8.83 -11.49 -0.58
C LEU A 8 -8.55 -12.67 -1.51
N ARG A 9 -8.57 -13.88 -0.91
CA ARG A 9 -9.32 -14.95 -1.55
C ARG A 9 -10.64 -14.25 -1.83
N ALA A 10 -11.13 -14.32 -3.06
CA ALA A 10 -12.56 -14.46 -3.20
C ALA A 10 -12.92 -15.74 -2.39
N GLN A 11 -12.99 -15.61 -1.05
CA GLN A 11 -14.18 -16.08 -0.40
C GLN A 11 -15.26 -15.43 -1.24
N VAL A 12 -16.10 -16.27 -1.82
CA VAL A 12 -17.47 -15.88 -2.01
C VAL A 12 -17.92 -15.41 -0.63
N GLU A 13 -17.59 -14.17 -0.26
CA GLU A 13 -18.45 -13.40 0.61
C GLU A 13 -19.76 -13.52 -0.15
N GLU A 14 -20.73 -14.19 0.47
CA GLU A 14 -22.11 -14.14 0.01
C GLU A 14 -22.46 -12.65 0.01
N VAL A 15 -22.17 -11.97 -1.11
CA VAL A 15 -22.72 -10.67 -1.45
C VAL A 15 -24.20 -10.96 -1.48
N SER A 16 -24.89 -10.61 -0.40
CA SER A 16 -26.29 -10.92 -0.24
C SER A 16 -27.05 -10.14 -1.31
N LEU A 17 -28.26 -10.59 -1.64
CA LEU A 17 -29.15 -9.82 -2.52
C LEU A 17 -29.29 -8.37 -2.06
N SER A 18 -29.17 -8.12 -0.76
CA SER A 18 -29.13 -6.77 -0.19
C SER A 18 -27.99 -5.90 -0.67
N ASP A 19 -26.82 -6.45 -1.05
CA ASP A 19 -25.69 -5.67 -1.55
C ASP A 19 -25.87 -5.29 -3.04
N ILE A 20 -26.41 -6.22 -3.85
CA ILE A 20 -26.82 -5.94 -5.24
C ILE A 20 -28.00 -4.95 -5.26
N PHE A 21 -28.95 -5.12 -4.34
CA PHE A 21 -30.03 -4.17 -4.14
C PHE A 21 -29.51 -2.85 -3.56
N LEU A 22 -28.50 -2.83 -2.70
CA LEU A 22 -27.87 -1.61 -2.21
C LEU A 22 -27.26 -0.82 -3.35
N GLU A 23 -26.60 -1.47 -4.30
CA GLU A 23 -26.05 -0.84 -5.51
C GLU A 23 -27.18 -0.29 -6.41
N LEU A 24 -28.27 -1.05 -6.60
CA LEU A 24 -29.49 -0.57 -7.30
C LEU A 24 -30.17 0.61 -6.57
N LEU A 25 -30.10 0.65 -5.24
CA LEU A 25 -30.72 1.65 -4.37
C LEU A 25 -29.83 2.89 -4.14
N HIS A 26 -28.50 2.75 -4.15
CA HIS A 26 -27.52 3.82 -4.05
C HIS A 26 -27.21 4.44 -5.42
N GLY A 27 -27.22 3.65 -6.48
CA GLY A 27 -26.99 4.06 -7.87
C GLY A 27 -28.20 4.74 -8.51
N ARG A 28 -28.93 5.62 -7.82
CA ARG A 28 -30.03 6.49 -8.34
C ARG A 28 -31.14 5.81 -9.19
N ALA A 29 -31.15 4.49 -9.36
CA ALA A 29 -31.99 3.79 -10.36
C ALA A 29 -33.41 3.47 -9.86
N LEU A 30 -33.66 3.56 -8.55
CA LEU A 30 -34.99 3.38 -7.95
C LEU A 30 -35.69 4.70 -7.57
N CYS A 31 -35.11 5.86 -7.89
CA CYS A 31 -35.72 7.16 -7.62
C CYS A 31 -36.62 7.66 -8.76
N LEU A 32 -37.56 6.84 -9.26
CA LEU A 32 -38.69 7.37 -10.03
C LEU A 32 -39.97 6.56 -9.72
N ALA A 33 -40.95 7.28 -9.16
CA ALA A 33 -42.36 6.95 -8.83
C ALA A 33 -42.61 6.11 -7.54
N VAL A 34 -43.50 6.43 -6.58
CA VAL A 34 -44.50 7.50 -6.31
C VAL A 34 -44.82 7.45 -4.77
N ASP A 35 -45.26 8.56 -4.18
CA ASP A 35 -45.71 8.73 -2.77
C ASP A 35 -47.04 8.00 -2.39
N PRO A 36 -47.34 7.78 -1.09
CA PRO A 36 -48.15 6.68 -0.52
C PRO A 36 -49.68 7.02 -0.42
N PRO A 37 -50.58 6.16 0.15
CA PRO A 37 -50.34 4.99 1.02
C PRO A 37 -51.17 3.71 0.75
N PHE A 38 -50.67 2.53 1.15
CA PHE A 38 -51.41 1.51 1.94
C PHE A 38 -50.58 0.23 2.23
N GLN A 39 -51.11 -0.54 3.19
CA GLN A 39 -50.64 -1.72 3.97
C GLN A 39 -49.77 -2.82 3.30
N PRO A 40 -48.98 -3.57 4.10
CA PRO A 40 -48.06 -4.60 3.61
C PRO A 40 -48.80 -5.84 3.07
N PRO A 41 -48.35 -6.44 1.96
CA PRO A 41 -49.01 -7.59 1.40
C PRO A 41 -48.56 -8.90 2.06
N SER A 42 -49.56 -9.72 2.34
CA SER A 42 -49.44 -11.12 2.67
C SER A 42 -49.23 -11.97 1.41
N ALA A 43 -48.31 -12.94 1.52
CA ALA A 43 -47.99 -14.00 0.57
C ALA A 43 -47.23 -13.63 -0.73
N PHE A 44 -46.24 -14.47 -1.05
CA PHE A 44 -45.26 -14.41 -2.15
C PHE A 44 -45.83 -14.23 -3.58
N GLY A 45 -47.15 -14.32 -3.78
CA GLY A 45 -47.78 -14.43 -5.10
C GLY A 45 -48.41 -13.16 -5.67
N THR A 46 -48.49 -12.06 -4.91
CA THR A 46 -49.31 -10.88 -5.26
C THR A 46 -48.56 -9.54 -5.24
N PHE A 47 -47.24 -9.54 -5.02
CA PHE A 47 -46.47 -8.29 -4.96
C PHE A 47 -46.22 -7.72 -6.37
N ASP A 48 -46.72 -6.51 -6.63
CA ASP A 48 -46.40 -5.76 -7.83
C ASP A 48 -45.10 -4.96 -7.62
N PHE A 49 -44.02 -5.48 -8.20
CA PHE A 49 -42.68 -4.88 -8.12
C PHE A 49 -42.56 -3.54 -8.85
N SER A 50 -43.56 -3.16 -9.66
CA SER A 50 -43.57 -1.85 -10.30
C SER A 50 -43.94 -0.71 -9.35
N THR A 51 -44.52 -1.02 -8.18
CA THR A 51 -45.05 -0.03 -7.21
C THR A 51 -44.42 -0.07 -5.81
N GLY A 52 -43.48 -0.99 -5.54
CA GLY A 52 -42.87 -1.16 -4.22
C GLY A 52 -41.90 -0.04 -3.85
N THR A 53 -41.90 0.40 -2.59
CA THR A 53 -40.99 1.44 -2.09
C THR A 53 -39.56 0.90 -1.94
N ARG A 54 -38.57 1.81 -1.92
CA ARG A 54 -37.15 1.44 -1.78
C ARG A 54 -36.86 0.65 -0.51
N ASP A 55 -37.49 1.00 0.61
CA ASP A 55 -37.27 0.34 1.91
C ASP A 55 -37.93 -1.04 1.96
N GLU A 56 -39.09 -1.22 1.30
CA GLU A 56 -39.75 -2.53 1.15
C GLU A 56 -38.92 -3.49 0.28
N LEU A 57 -38.37 -2.98 -0.82
CA LEU A 57 -37.48 -3.75 -1.70
C LEU A 57 -36.18 -4.13 -0.99
N TYR A 58 -35.64 -3.25 -0.14
CA TYR A 58 -34.47 -3.54 0.68
C TYR A 58 -34.72 -4.63 1.72
N GLU A 59 -35.79 -4.51 2.52
CA GLU A 59 -36.17 -5.53 3.51
C GLU A 59 -36.46 -6.89 2.83
N TRP A 60 -37.07 -6.89 1.64
CA TRP A 60 -37.25 -8.11 0.85
C TRP A 60 -35.93 -8.75 0.42
N SER A 61 -34.96 -7.93 -0.01
CA SER A 61 -33.66 -8.41 -0.48
C SER A 61 -32.83 -9.11 0.62
N LEU A 62 -33.11 -8.82 1.90
CA LEU A 62 -32.48 -9.47 3.05
C LEU A 62 -33.03 -10.89 3.31
N HIS A 63 -34.20 -11.23 2.77
CA HIS A 63 -34.93 -12.45 3.10
C HIS A 63 -35.16 -13.40 1.92
N LEU A 64 -34.90 -12.97 0.68
CA LEU A 64 -34.98 -13.85 -0.49
C LEU A 64 -33.65 -14.57 -0.75
N SER A 65 -33.74 -15.84 -1.14
CA SER A 65 -32.63 -16.52 -1.82
C SER A 65 -32.65 -16.19 -3.31
N LEU A 66 -31.47 -15.98 -3.90
CA LEU A 66 -31.26 -15.78 -5.35
C LEU A 66 -31.98 -16.84 -6.20
N ALA A 67 -32.03 -18.09 -5.74
CA ALA A 67 -32.69 -19.19 -6.45
C ALA A 67 -34.23 -19.11 -6.48
N GLN A 68 -34.84 -18.24 -5.66
CA GLN A 68 -36.28 -18.07 -5.54
C GLN A 68 -36.81 -16.86 -6.32
N ILE A 69 -35.94 -16.09 -6.97
CA ILE A 69 -36.33 -14.89 -7.72
C ILE A 69 -37.07 -15.30 -9.00
N PRO A 70 -38.29 -14.80 -9.24
CA PRO A 70 -39.01 -15.02 -10.48
C PRO A 70 -38.25 -14.45 -11.69
N ALA A 71 -38.21 -15.19 -12.81
CA ALA A 71 -37.46 -14.80 -14.00
C ALA A 71 -37.84 -13.42 -14.56
N ASN A 72 -39.13 -13.10 -14.57
CA ASN A 72 -39.67 -11.80 -15.01
C ASN A 72 -39.20 -10.64 -14.11
N LEU A 73 -39.06 -10.88 -12.81
CA LEU A 73 -38.55 -9.88 -11.89
C LEU A 73 -37.07 -9.60 -12.15
N LEU A 74 -36.27 -10.66 -12.28
CA LEU A 74 -34.83 -10.51 -12.55
C LEU A 74 -34.59 -9.78 -13.88
N ILE A 75 -35.37 -10.10 -14.91
CA ILE A 75 -35.34 -9.40 -16.21
C ILE A 75 -35.64 -7.90 -16.05
N SER A 76 -36.66 -7.54 -15.26
CA SER A 76 -37.00 -6.13 -14.98
C SER A 76 -35.90 -5.40 -14.22
N VAL A 77 -35.28 -6.07 -13.24
CA VAL A 77 -34.12 -5.54 -12.51
C VAL A 77 -32.95 -5.29 -13.45
N LEU A 78 -32.65 -6.23 -14.34
CA LEU A 78 -31.59 -6.08 -15.35
C LEU A 78 -31.89 -4.94 -16.34
N ASP A 79 -33.13 -4.83 -16.82
CA ASP A 79 -33.54 -3.71 -17.69
C ASP A 79 -33.32 -2.36 -17.00
N ARG A 80 -33.66 -2.24 -15.70
CA ARG A 80 -33.43 -1.02 -14.92
C ARG A 80 -31.95 -0.74 -14.67
N LEU A 81 -31.18 -1.78 -14.36
CA LEU A 81 -29.75 -1.66 -14.07
C LEU A 81 -28.96 -1.12 -15.27
N PHE A 82 -29.37 -1.50 -16.49
CA PHE A 82 -28.76 -1.06 -17.74
C PHE A 82 -29.58 0.01 -18.48
N PHE A 83 -30.66 0.51 -17.85
CA PHE A 83 -31.55 1.52 -18.42
C PHE A 83 -32.10 1.14 -19.81
N ILE A 84 -32.33 -0.15 -20.06
CA ILE A 84 -32.87 -0.70 -21.32
C ILE A 84 -34.29 -0.14 -21.55
N GLY A 85 -34.53 0.42 -22.73
CA GLY A 85 -35.81 1.02 -23.09
C GLY A 85 -36.00 2.47 -22.62
N THR A 86 -34.97 3.09 -22.03
CA THR A 86 -34.94 4.54 -21.76
C THR A 86 -34.25 5.30 -22.90
N GLU A 87 -34.34 6.63 -22.88
CA GLU A 87 -33.64 7.50 -23.84
C GLU A 87 -32.10 7.44 -23.71
N PHE A 88 -31.56 6.98 -22.57
CA PHE A 88 -30.12 7.01 -22.28
C PHE A 88 -29.62 5.71 -21.63
N PRO A 89 -29.63 4.59 -22.38
CA PRO A 89 -29.11 3.34 -21.86
C PRO A 89 -27.58 3.43 -21.71
N HIS A 90 -27.03 2.99 -20.56
CA HIS A 90 -25.60 3.13 -20.27
C HIS A 90 -25.04 1.97 -19.46
N LEU A 91 -23.74 1.71 -19.63
CA LEU A 91 -23.02 0.62 -18.99
C LEU A 91 -22.27 1.14 -17.76
N THR A 92 -22.62 0.67 -16.57
CA THR A 92 -21.94 1.04 -15.32
C THR A 92 -21.03 -0.07 -14.81
N CYS A 93 -20.00 0.29 -14.03
CA CYS A 93 -19.11 -0.66 -13.36
C CYS A 93 -19.89 -1.69 -12.55
N SER A 94 -20.77 -1.17 -11.69
CA SER A 94 -21.65 -1.97 -10.84
C SER A 94 -22.58 -2.85 -11.67
N GLY A 95 -23.16 -2.32 -12.75
CA GLY A 95 -24.00 -3.09 -13.65
C GLY A 95 -23.30 -4.31 -14.25
N ILE A 96 -22.07 -4.13 -14.75
CA ILE A 96 -21.25 -5.22 -15.30
C ILE A 96 -20.91 -6.25 -14.21
N HIS A 97 -20.52 -5.78 -13.02
CA HIS A 97 -20.15 -6.67 -11.92
C HIS A 97 -21.34 -7.48 -11.40
N SER A 98 -22.51 -6.84 -11.26
CA SER A 98 -23.76 -7.51 -10.90
C SER A 98 -24.19 -8.52 -11.97
N LEU A 99 -24.06 -8.20 -13.26
CA LEU A 99 -24.40 -9.12 -14.34
C LEU A 99 -23.48 -10.35 -14.35
N HIS A 100 -22.17 -10.15 -14.16
CA HIS A 100 -21.21 -11.23 -13.98
C HIS A 100 -21.58 -12.10 -12.76
N PHE A 101 -21.84 -11.50 -11.61
CA PHE A 101 -22.20 -12.23 -10.39
C PHE A 101 -23.45 -13.09 -10.59
N LEU A 102 -24.49 -12.53 -11.22
CA LEU A 102 -25.73 -13.24 -11.53
C LEU A 102 -25.47 -14.43 -12.46
N ARG A 103 -24.64 -14.26 -13.51
CA ARG A 103 -24.24 -15.36 -14.42
C ARG A 103 -23.50 -16.47 -13.67
N SER A 104 -22.67 -16.12 -12.69
CA SER A 104 -21.85 -17.06 -11.91
C SER A 104 -22.58 -17.68 -10.71
N SER A 105 -23.82 -17.26 -10.40
CA SER A 105 -24.55 -17.65 -9.19
C SER A 105 -25.07 -19.10 -9.23
N CYS A 106 -26.16 -19.35 -9.97
CA CYS A 106 -26.75 -20.68 -10.12
C CYS A 106 -27.30 -20.87 -11.53
N ARG A 107 -27.47 -22.13 -11.95
CA ARG A 107 -27.86 -22.45 -13.33
C ARG A 107 -29.15 -21.75 -13.77
N ALA A 108 -30.17 -21.70 -12.90
CA ALA A 108 -31.44 -21.05 -13.21
C ALA A 108 -31.28 -19.54 -13.47
N ILE A 109 -30.45 -18.85 -12.68
CA ILE A 109 -30.19 -17.41 -12.85
C ILE A 109 -29.35 -17.16 -14.10
N CYS A 110 -28.36 -18.02 -14.36
CA CYS A 110 -27.54 -17.98 -15.56
C CYS A 110 -28.42 -18.11 -16.82
N ASP A 111 -29.36 -19.05 -16.83
CA ASP A 111 -30.32 -19.23 -17.94
C ASP A 111 -31.19 -17.97 -18.14
N ILE A 112 -31.61 -17.30 -17.06
CA ILE A 112 -32.37 -16.03 -17.14
C ILE A 112 -31.51 -14.89 -17.68
N VAL A 113 -30.26 -14.77 -17.25
CA VAL A 113 -29.31 -13.76 -17.77
C VAL A 113 -29.06 -13.99 -19.27
N HIS A 114 -28.91 -15.25 -19.70
CA HIS A 114 -28.79 -15.58 -21.11
C HIS A 114 -30.05 -15.21 -21.91
N LEU A 115 -31.23 -15.54 -21.39
CA LEU A 115 -32.50 -15.15 -22.02
C LEU A 115 -32.64 -13.62 -22.10
N TRP A 116 -32.22 -12.90 -21.07
CA TRP A 116 -32.17 -11.43 -21.09
C TRP A 116 -31.22 -10.90 -22.16
N LEU A 117 -30.01 -11.45 -22.28
CA LEU A 117 -29.04 -11.07 -23.30
C LEU A 117 -29.56 -11.32 -24.72
N GLU A 118 -30.35 -12.36 -24.95
CA GLU A 118 -30.90 -12.70 -26.27
C GLU A 118 -32.08 -11.81 -26.71
N ARG A 119 -32.64 -10.99 -25.80
CA ARG A 119 -33.74 -10.10 -26.14
C ARG A 119 -33.34 -9.10 -27.22
N GLY A 120 -34.27 -8.85 -28.16
CA GLY A 120 -34.04 -7.95 -29.29
C GLY A 120 -33.70 -6.52 -28.85
N GLU A 121 -34.30 -6.02 -27.78
CA GLU A 121 -33.99 -4.69 -27.24
C GLU A 121 -32.59 -4.63 -26.65
N VAL A 122 -32.17 -5.66 -25.92
CA VAL A 122 -30.83 -5.78 -25.33
C VAL A 122 -29.78 -5.94 -26.44
N GLN A 123 -30.02 -6.81 -27.42
CA GLN A 123 -29.13 -6.95 -28.58
C GLN A 123 -29.02 -5.65 -29.39
N SER A 124 -30.11 -4.89 -29.50
CA SER A 124 -30.10 -3.58 -30.15
C SER A 124 -29.30 -2.57 -29.33
N PHE A 125 -29.47 -2.55 -28.00
CA PHE A 125 -28.65 -1.75 -27.08
C PHE A 125 -27.17 -2.11 -27.13
N LEU A 126 -26.80 -3.40 -27.12
CA LEU A 126 -25.40 -3.84 -27.21
C LEU A 126 -24.79 -3.49 -28.58
N ARG A 127 -25.59 -3.57 -29.65
CA ARG A 127 -25.18 -3.12 -30.99
C ARG A 127 -25.05 -1.60 -31.04
N GLU A 128 -25.95 -0.87 -30.40
CA GLU A 128 -25.87 0.58 -30.28
C GLU A 128 -24.65 0.98 -29.46
N ILE A 129 -24.35 0.34 -28.33
CA ILE A 129 -23.08 0.51 -27.61
C ILE A 129 -21.87 0.34 -28.54
N LYS A 130 -21.92 -0.69 -29.40
CA LYS A 130 -20.84 -1.02 -30.34
C LYS A 130 -20.71 0.00 -31.47
N ASP A 131 -21.83 0.54 -31.95
CA ASP A 131 -21.92 1.42 -33.11
C ASP A 131 -21.87 2.91 -32.74
N ASN A 132 -22.30 3.27 -31.53
CA ASN A 132 -22.61 4.62 -31.08
C ASN A 132 -21.49 5.20 -30.20
N ILE A 133 -21.29 6.51 -30.33
CA ILE A 133 -20.15 7.26 -29.77
C ILE A 133 -20.24 7.42 -28.24
N LEU A 134 -21.35 7.02 -27.60
CA LEU A 134 -21.47 7.09 -26.14
C LEU A 134 -20.56 6.10 -25.39
N ILE A 135 -20.15 5.00 -26.02
CA ILE A 135 -18.92 4.26 -25.64
C ILE A 135 -17.73 4.68 -26.51
N ARG A 136 -17.92 5.21 -27.73
CA ARG A 136 -16.82 5.86 -28.50
C ARG A 136 -16.50 7.31 -28.10
N GLY A 137 -16.59 7.66 -26.82
CA GLY A 137 -15.77 8.73 -26.25
C GLY A 137 -14.44 8.11 -25.84
N PRO A 138 -13.31 8.81 -26.03
CA PRO A 138 -12.13 8.53 -26.89
C PRO A 138 -11.57 7.08 -26.98
N MET A 139 -12.41 6.04 -26.82
CA MET A 139 -12.05 4.63 -26.63
C MET A 139 -11.56 3.85 -27.86
N GLN A 140 -11.46 4.42 -29.05
CA GLN A 140 -11.08 3.63 -30.24
C GLN A 140 -10.17 4.39 -31.19
N LEU A 141 -8.96 4.68 -30.73
CA LEU A 141 -7.85 4.86 -31.65
C LEU A 141 -7.42 3.47 -32.13
N SER A 142 -7.95 3.03 -33.27
CA SER A 142 -7.30 1.94 -34.00
C SER A 142 -5.83 2.34 -34.26
N ARG A 143 -4.96 1.36 -34.52
CA ARG A 143 -3.53 1.52 -34.86
C ARG A 143 -3.21 2.67 -35.85
N LYS A 144 -4.20 3.16 -36.62
CA LYS A 144 -4.07 4.23 -37.61
C LYS A 144 -4.48 5.64 -37.13
N ASN A 145 -5.15 5.80 -35.99
CA ASN A 145 -5.79 7.06 -35.60
C ASN A 145 -5.14 7.77 -34.41
N ALA A 146 -4.24 7.09 -33.68
CA ALA A 146 -3.72 7.53 -32.38
C ALA A 146 -3.05 8.92 -32.39
N ASP A 147 -2.53 9.36 -33.53
CA ASP A 147 -1.76 10.61 -33.64
C ASP A 147 -2.62 11.89 -33.70
N SER A 148 -3.96 11.83 -33.76
CA SER A 148 -4.75 12.99 -34.24
C SER A 148 -5.83 13.60 -33.35
N PHE A 149 -6.16 13.08 -32.15
CA PHE A 149 -7.26 13.65 -31.37
C PHE A 149 -6.99 13.81 -29.86
N ARG A 150 -7.11 15.05 -29.38
CA ARG A 150 -7.27 15.43 -27.97
C ARG A 150 -8.77 15.60 -27.69
N VAL A 151 -9.36 14.76 -26.84
CA VAL A 151 -10.79 14.76 -26.46
C VAL A 151 -10.91 14.61 -24.92
N PRO A 152 -12.01 15.03 -24.26
CA PRO A 152 -12.09 15.15 -22.78
C PRO A 152 -12.20 13.83 -21.99
N ARG A 153 -11.75 13.92 -20.73
CA ARG A 153 -11.29 12.89 -19.77
C ARG A 153 -12.31 11.92 -19.12
N GLU A 154 -13.57 11.82 -19.55
CA GLU A 154 -14.63 11.34 -18.64
C GLU A 154 -15.12 9.87 -18.74
N ASN A 155 -14.56 9.00 -19.60
CA ASN A 155 -15.11 7.64 -19.78
C ASN A 155 -14.12 6.46 -19.58
N THR A 156 -13.40 6.38 -18.44
CA THR A 156 -12.55 5.21 -18.07
C THR A 156 -13.25 4.09 -17.27
N LEU A 157 -14.52 4.27 -16.88
CA LEU A 157 -15.23 3.35 -15.96
C LEU A 157 -15.27 1.86 -16.39
N PRO A 158 -15.61 1.51 -17.64
CA PRO A 158 -15.62 0.11 -18.07
C PRO A 158 -14.23 -0.53 -18.06
N TYR A 159 -13.20 0.28 -18.28
CA TYR A 159 -11.80 -0.14 -18.35
C TYR A 159 -11.25 -0.47 -16.96
N ASP A 160 -11.50 0.39 -15.97
CA ASP A 160 -11.12 0.13 -14.56
C ASP A 160 -11.91 -1.05 -13.96
N THR A 161 -13.18 -1.23 -14.35
CA THR A 161 -14.00 -2.37 -13.88
C THR A 161 -13.54 -3.69 -14.45
N ALA A 162 -13.31 -3.73 -15.76
CA ALA A 162 -12.85 -4.93 -16.44
C ALA A 162 -11.46 -5.34 -15.93
N ALA A 163 -10.58 -4.37 -15.71
CA ALA A 163 -9.25 -4.64 -15.16
C ALA A 163 -9.29 -5.09 -13.68
N ASN A 164 -10.33 -4.73 -12.93
CA ASN A 164 -10.53 -5.19 -11.55
C ASN A 164 -11.15 -6.59 -11.44
N CYS A 165 -11.79 -7.12 -12.48
CA CYS A 165 -12.41 -8.44 -12.45
C CYS A 165 -12.25 -9.18 -13.77
N VAL A 166 -11.46 -10.27 -13.76
CA VAL A 166 -11.13 -11.05 -14.97
C VAL A 166 -12.36 -11.60 -15.67
N ASP A 167 -13.39 -11.98 -14.92
CA ASP A 167 -14.61 -12.55 -15.49
C ASP A 167 -15.54 -11.47 -16.07
N CYS A 168 -15.52 -10.26 -15.51
CA CYS A 168 -16.16 -9.10 -16.13
C CYS A 168 -15.46 -8.77 -17.47
N LEU A 169 -14.13 -8.79 -17.50
CA LEU A 169 -13.37 -8.59 -18.73
C LEU A 169 -13.67 -9.68 -19.77
N LYS A 170 -13.64 -10.96 -19.39
CA LYS A 170 -14.03 -12.08 -20.27
C LYS A 170 -15.42 -11.88 -20.85
N PHE A 171 -16.39 -11.52 -20.02
CA PHE A 171 -17.76 -11.25 -20.45
C PHE A 171 -17.82 -10.14 -21.50
N LEU A 172 -17.13 -9.02 -21.27
CA LEU A 172 -17.10 -7.90 -22.21
C LEU A 172 -16.43 -8.28 -23.55
N VAL A 173 -15.38 -9.12 -23.50
CA VAL A 173 -14.69 -9.63 -24.70
C VAL A 173 -15.55 -10.65 -25.45
N GLU A 174 -16.16 -11.61 -24.75
CA GLU A 174 -17.06 -12.65 -25.32
C GLU A 174 -18.20 -12.02 -26.13
N HIS A 175 -18.80 -10.95 -25.58
CA HIS A 175 -19.89 -10.22 -26.23
C HIS A 175 -19.42 -9.12 -27.20
N ARG A 176 -18.10 -9.02 -27.45
CA ARG A 176 -17.48 -8.04 -28.35
C ARG A 176 -17.85 -6.59 -28.03
N LEU A 177 -18.06 -6.30 -26.75
CA LEU A 177 -18.27 -4.95 -26.23
C LEU A 177 -16.93 -4.22 -26.10
N VAL A 178 -15.87 -4.98 -25.81
CA VAL A 178 -14.48 -4.51 -25.80
C VAL A 178 -13.60 -5.46 -26.62
N GLY A 179 -12.51 -4.92 -27.15
CA GLY A 179 -11.44 -5.63 -27.84
C GLY A 179 -10.15 -5.45 -27.05
N ILE A 180 -9.38 -6.52 -26.93
CA ILE A 180 -8.15 -6.57 -26.12
C ILE A 180 -7.06 -5.66 -26.73
N GLU A 181 -7.15 -5.42 -28.03
CA GLU A 181 -6.26 -4.57 -28.84
C GLU A 181 -6.51 -3.06 -28.70
N TYR A 182 -7.52 -2.65 -27.93
CA TYR A 182 -7.86 -1.23 -27.77
C TYR A 182 -7.01 -0.52 -26.71
N TYR A 183 -6.87 0.79 -26.91
CA TYR A 183 -6.10 1.70 -26.07
C TYR A 183 -7.00 2.86 -25.61
N ASP A 184 -6.74 3.39 -24.42
CA ASP A 184 -7.37 4.60 -23.92
C ASP A 184 -6.74 5.87 -24.53
N GLU A 185 -7.30 7.04 -24.17
CA GLU A 185 -6.82 8.36 -24.62
C GLU A 185 -5.40 8.71 -24.19
N THR A 186 -4.85 7.98 -23.22
CA THR A 186 -3.47 8.12 -22.74
C THR A 186 -2.52 7.10 -23.38
N GLY A 187 -3.01 6.32 -24.36
CA GLY A 187 -2.24 5.28 -25.01
C GLY A 187 -2.04 4.03 -24.16
N ARG A 188 -2.83 3.82 -23.09
CA ARG A 188 -2.79 2.62 -22.24
C ARG A 188 -3.75 1.54 -22.77
N ASN A 189 -3.27 0.31 -22.95
CA ASN A 189 -4.11 -0.86 -23.26
C ASN A 189 -4.57 -1.59 -21.98
N TYR A 190 -5.50 -2.53 -22.05
CA TYR A 190 -6.03 -3.25 -20.86
C TYR A 190 -4.97 -3.87 -19.94
N LEU A 191 -3.76 -4.16 -20.45
CA LEU A 191 -2.64 -4.65 -19.63
C LEU A 191 -2.24 -3.61 -18.59
N HIS A 192 -2.13 -2.33 -18.98
CA HIS A 192 -1.75 -1.24 -18.09
C HIS A 192 -2.77 -1.06 -16.95
N ALA A 193 -4.08 -1.13 -17.23
CA ALA A 193 -5.07 -1.09 -16.16
C ALA A 193 -5.03 -2.31 -15.26
N ALA A 194 -4.76 -3.51 -15.79
CA ALA A 194 -4.59 -4.69 -14.95
C ALA A 194 -3.36 -4.54 -14.02
N ILE A 195 -2.28 -3.92 -14.49
CA ILE A 195 -1.10 -3.56 -13.67
C ILE A 195 -1.47 -2.51 -12.62
N ASP A 196 -2.18 -1.45 -13.02
CA ASP A 196 -2.53 -0.36 -12.13
C ASP A 196 -3.40 -0.81 -10.95
N ASN A 197 -4.26 -1.80 -11.20
CA ASN A 197 -5.14 -2.45 -10.24
C ASN A 197 -4.52 -3.68 -9.55
N ASP A 198 -3.26 -4.01 -9.82
CA ASP A 198 -2.56 -5.18 -9.25
C ASP A 198 -3.28 -6.53 -9.50
N ASN A 199 -4.00 -6.66 -10.62
CA ASN A 199 -4.81 -7.82 -10.93
C ASN A 199 -4.07 -8.83 -11.82
N ASN A 200 -3.42 -9.80 -11.17
CA ASN A 200 -2.64 -10.85 -11.83
C ASN A 200 -3.48 -11.81 -12.69
N ASP A 201 -4.78 -11.99 -12.38
CA ASP A 201 -5.65 -12.88 -13.16
C ASP A 201 -6.08 -12.22 -14.47
N CYS A 202 -6.40 -10.92 -14.42
CA CYS A 202 -6.59 -10.10 -15.63
C CYS A 202 -5.33 -10.06 -16.48
N LEU A 203 -4.16 -9.83 -15.86
CA LEU A 203 -2.87 -9.87 -16.55
C LEU A 203 -2.67 -11.20 -17.30
N GLN A 204 -2.88 -12.33 -16.63
CA GLN A 204 -2.73 -13.65 -17.24
C GLN A 204 -3.72 -13.87 -18.40
N TYR A 205 -4.98 -13.50 -18.21
CA TYR A 205 -5.99 -13.61 -19.27
C TYR A 205 -5.63 -12.75 -20.48
N LEU A 206 -5.24 -11.50 -20.26
CA LEU A 206 -4.86 -10.58 -21.34
C LEU A 206 -3.64 -11.11 -22.09
N LEU A 207 -2.58 -11.53 -21.41
CA LEU A 207 -1.36 -12.05 -22.04
C LEU A 207 -1.59 -13.33 -22.84
N ASN A 208 -2.52 -14.19 -22.41
CA ASN A 208 -2.90 -15.39 -23.16
C ASN A 208 -3.67 -15.06 -24.46
N ASN A 209 -4.26 -13.88 -24.57
CA ASN A 209 -5.07 -13.46 -25.72
C ASN A 209 -4.45 -12.30 -26.53
N MET A 210 -3.37 -11.69 -26.03
CA MET A 210 -2.60 -10.64 -26.71
C MET A 210 -1.46 -11.22 -27.52
N THR A 211 -1.12 -10.56 -28.64
CA THR A 211 0.14 -10.82 -29.31
C THR A 211 1.29 -10.16 -28.56
N PRO A 212 2.51 -10.73 -28.58
CA PRO A 212 3.69 -10.12 -27.93
C PRO A 212 3.95 -8.67 -28.37
N SER A 213 3.63 -8.35 -29.62
CA SER A 213 3.78 -6.99 -30.17
C SER A 213 2.81 -5.96 -29.58
N GLU A 214 1.72 -6.41 -28.93
CA GLU A 214 0.77 -5.55 -28.23
C GLU A 214 1.16 -5.32 -26.78
N VAL A 215 1.94 -6.23 -26.19
CA VAL A 215 2.49 -6.13 -24.84
C VAL A 215 3.60 -5.09 -24.76
N ASP A 216 4.50 -5.07 -25.75
CA ASP A 216 5.69 -4.19 -25.79
C ASP A 216 5.41 -2.79 -26.37
N ARG A 217 4.18 -2.51 -26.83
CA ARG A 217 3.86 -1.17 -27.38
C ARG A 217 3.79 -0.14 -26.26
N THR A 218 4.92 0.50 -26.02
CA THR A 218 5.09 1.79 -25.34
C THR A 218 4.46 2.90 -26.19
N THR A 219 3.14 2.90 -26.34
CA THR A 219 2.42 3.97 -27.01
C THR A 219 2.27 5.15 -26.06
N ASP A 220 3.30 6.01 -25.92
CA ASP A 220 3.03 7.45 -26.01
C ASP A 220 4.27 8.33 -26.26
N ILE A 221 4.00 9.40 -27.00
CA ILE A 221 4.88 10.36 -27.68
C ILE A 221 5.31 11.49 -26.71
N ASN A 222 4.95 11.40 -25.42
CA ASN A 222 5.18 12.44 -24.40
C ASN A 222 5.74 11.96 -23.05
N LEU A 223 5.95 10.66 -22.85
CA LEU A 223 6.57 10.14 -21.63
C LEU A 223 7.93 9.57 -22.00
N SER A 224 8.96 9.87 -21.21
CA SER A 224 10.29 9.29 -21.36
C SER A 224 10.18 7.77 -21.52
N ARG A 225 10.89 7.20 -22.50
CA ARG A 225 10.91 5.79 -22.97
C ARG A 225 10.68 4.67 -21.92
N LEU A 226 10.91 4.94 -20.63
CA LEU A 226 10.83 3.98 -19.53
C LEU A 226 9.50 4.00 -18.76
N CYS A 227 8.74 5.10 -18.73
CA CYS A 227 7.56 5.25 -17.87
C CYS A 227 6.29 4.53 -18.39
N GLY A 228 6.32 4.05 -19.63
CA GLY A 228 5.20 3.34 -20.27
C GLY A 228 5.42 1.83 -20.45
N HIS A 229 6.56 1.28 -20.01
CA HIS A 229 6.82 -0.15 -20.21
C HIS A 229 6.15 -0.99 -19.10
N PRO A 230 5.40 -2.06 -19.43
CA PRO A 230 4.69 -2.89 -18.44
C PRO A 230 5.57 -3.40 -17.31
N LEU A 231 6.78 -3.89 -17.62
CA LEU A 231 7.74 -4.35 -16.61
C LEU A 231 8.21 -3.24 -15.66
N VAL A 232 8.36 -2.00 -16.13
CA VAL A 232 8.74 -0.86 -15.27
C VAL A 232 7.60 -0.51 -14.33
N GLN A 233 6.36 -0.46 -14.85
CA GLN A 233 5.18 -0.21 -14.02
C GLN A 233 4.97 -1.30 -12.96
N LEU A 234 5.16 -2.57 -13.33
CA LEU A 234 5.11 -3.69 -12.40
C LEU A 234 6.19 -3.61 -11.32
N ALA A 235 7.40 -3.15 -11.67
CA ALA A 235 8.46 -2.90 -10.71
C ALA A 235 8.12 -1.75 -9.76
N GLU A 236 7.50 -0.68 -10.25
CA GLU A 236 7.04 0.46 -9.43
C GLU A 236 5.92 0.06 -8.47
N LYS A 237 4.99 -0.79 -8.92
CA LYS A 237 3.93 -1.40 -8.09
C LYS A 237 4.45 -2.49 -7.16
N ARG A 238 5.70 -2.96 -7.35
CA ARG A 238 6.32 -4.07 -6.62
C ARG A 238 5.56 -5.39 -6.75
N ASN A 239 4.90 -5.59 -7.89
CA ASN A 239 4.16 -6.81 -8.18
C ASN A 239 5.07 -7.84 -8.87
N GLN A 240 5.72 -8.67 -8.06
CA GLN A 240 6.60 -9.74 -8.55
C GLN A 240 5.87 -10.75 -9.45
N ARG A 241 4.65 -11.17 -9.07
CA ARG A 241 3.93 -12.19 -9.84
C ARG A 241 3.56 -11.67 -11.23
N GLY A 242 3.02 -10.46 -11.32
CA GLY A 242 2.71 -9.84 -12.60
C GLY A 242 3.97 -9.62 -13.44
N PHE A 243 5.07 -9.20 -12.79
CA PHE A 243 6.37 -9.04 -13.45
C PHE A 243 6.88 -10.35 -14.05
N GLU A 244 6.84 -11.45 -13.28
CA GLU A 244 7.21 -12.80 -13.74
C GLU A 244 6.40 -13.22 -14.97
N ILE A 245 5.07 -13.08 -14.91
CA ILE A 245 4.17 -13.48 -16.00
C ILE A 245 4.48 -12.68 -17.27
N VAL A 246 4.59 -11.36 -17.16
CA VAL A 246 4.87 -10.48 -18.31
C VAL A 246 6.27 -10.76 -18.88
N LEU A 247 7.28 -10.92 -18.02
CA LEU A 247 8.65 -11.19 -18.47
C LEU A 247 8.68 -12.49 -19.27
N LEU A 248 8.14 -13.58 -18.74
CA LEU A 248 8.15 -14.89 -19.41
C LEU A 248 7.49 -14.84 -20.78
N GLN A 249 6.38 -14.09 -20.94
CA GLN A 249 5.72 -13.91 -22.22
C GLN A 249 6.57 -13.13 -23.23
N LEU A 250 7.39 -12.19 -22.75
CA LEU A 250 8.24 -11.33 -23.58
C LEU A 250 9.57 -11.99 -23.99
N LEU A 251 10.06 -13.01 -23.26
CA LEU A 251 11.38 -13.63 -23.51
C LEU A 251 11.58 -14.22 -24.91
N GLY A 252 10.51 -14.49 -25.66
CA GLY A 252 10.59 -14.95 -27.06
C GLY A 252 10.57 -13.85 -28.12
N HIS A 253 10.31 -12.60 -27.72
CA HIS A 253 9.92 -11.52 -28.63
C HIS A 253 10.67 -10.20 -28.37
N TYR A 254 11.22 -10.05 -27.18
CA TYR A 254 11.92 -8.88 -26.71
C TYR A 254 13.23 -9.34 -26.05
N ASN A 255 14.31 -8.57 -26.23
CA ASN A 255 15.54 -8.80 -25.50
C ASN A 255 15.48 -8.02 -24.17
N PRO A 256 15.22 -8.66 -23.03
CA PRO A 256 15.16 -7.97 -21.74
C PRO A 256 16.47 -7.31 -21.34
N ALA A 257 17.61 -7.67 -21.96
CA ALA A 257 18.90 -7.10 -21.63
C ALA A 257 18.91 -5.57 -21.70
N ASP A 258 18.17 -4.94 -22.63
CA ASP A 258 18.10 -3.49 -22.76
C ASP A 258 17.54 -2.83 -21.50
N LEU A 259 16.47 -3.39 -20.93
CA LEU A 259 15.87 -2.88 -19.70
C LEU A 259 16.77 -3.10 -18.49
N PHE A 260 17.50 -4.22 -18.48
CA PHE A 260 18.51 -4.53 -17.46
C PHE A 260 19.87 -3.88 -17.75
N THR A 261 19.97 -2.92 -18.66
CA THR A 261 21.13 -2.00 -18.69
C THR A 261 20.97 -0.87 -17.69
N ASP A 262 19.74 -0.53 -17.31
CA ASP A 262 19.42 0.53 -16.35
C ASP A 262 19.57 0.01 -14.91
N ASP A 263 20.57 0.53 -14.20
CA ASP A 263 20.81 0.19 -12.82
C ASP A 263 19.71 0.71 -11.89
N GLU A 264 19.06 1.84 -12.17
CA GLU A 264 17.93 2.33 -11.36
C GLU A 264 16.77 1.33 -11.39
N PHE A 265 16.48 0.78 -12.56
CA PHE A 265 15.48 -0.28 -12.73
C PHE A 265 15.84 -1.54 -11.93
N LYS A 266 17.09 -2.02 -12.01
CA LYS A 266 17.55 -3.17 -11.21
C LYS A 266 17.42 -2.91 -9.71
N LEU A 267 17.77 -1.72 -9.24
CA LEU A 267 17.63 -1.32 -7.84
C LEU A 267 16.16 -1.37 -7.41
N LYS A 268 15.22 -0.90 -8.25
CA LYS A 268 13.78 -1.03 -7.99
C LYS A 268 13.37 -2.50 -7.83
N LEU A 269 13.87 -3.41 -8.68
CA LEU A 269 13.60 -4.85 -8.56
C LEU A 269 14.14 -5.44 -7.25
N CYS A 270 15.39 -5.15 -6.89
CA CYS A 270 16.01 -5.65 -5.66
C CYS A 270 15.23 -5.27 -4.39
N ALA A 271 14.42 -4.21 -4.44
CA ALA A 271 13.60 -3.78 -3.32
C ALA A 271 12.37 -4.67 -3.04
N PHE A 272 12.02 -5.64 -3.90
CA PHE A 272 10.83 -6.48 -3.67
C PHE A 272 10.91 -7.94 -4.14
N ILE A 273 11.74 -8.28 -5.11
CA ILE A 273 11.76 -9.65 -5.67
C ILE A 273 12.27 -10.70 -4.67
N SER A 274 11.87 -11.95 -4.86
CA SER A 274 12.34 -13.07 -4.06
C SER A 274 13.71 -13.61 -4.53
N PRO A 275 14.46 -14.30 -3.66
CA PRO A 275 15.73 -14.93 -4.03
C PRO A 275 15.59 -15.93 -5.18
N GLU A 276 14.49 -16.69 -5.21
CA GLU A 276 14.22 -17.68 -6.26
C GLU A 276 14.05 -17.01 -7.62
N PHE A 277 13.33 -15.89 -7.66
CA PHE A 277 13.15 -15.15 -8.90
C PHE A 277 14.42 -14.39 -9.30
N ALA A 278 15.17 -13.84 -8.35
CA ALA A 278 16.47 -13.24 -8.62
C ALA A 278 17.48 -14.26 -9.19
N GLU A 279 17.45 -15.51 -8.70
CA GLU A 279 18.24 -16.60 -9.24
C GLU A 279 17.80 -16.96 -10.68
N GLN A 280 16.50 -16.98 -10.96
CA GLN A 280 16.00 -17.18 -12.33
C GLN A 280 16.51 -16.07 -13.28
N LEU A 281 16.40 -14.80 -12.87
CA LEU A 281 16.94 -13.68 -13.64
C LEU A 281 18.45 -13.82 -13.85
N PHE A 282 19.20 -14.22 -12.83
CA PHE A 282 20.64 -14.44 -12.93
C PHE A 282 21.02 -15.55 -13.92
N VAL A 283 20.30 -16.67 -13.92
CA VAL A 283 20.50 -17.78 -14.88
C VAL A 283 20.19 -17.33 -16.32
N MET A 284 19.35 -16.32 -16.49
CA MET A 284 19.03 -15.70 -17.78
C MET A 284 19.99 -14.57 -18.17
N ASP A 285 21.13 -14.43 -17.48
CA ASP A 285 22.11 -13.34 -17.63
C ASP A 285 21.56 -11.93 -17.33
N LEU A 286 20.43 -11.83 -16.61
CA LEU A 286 19.81 -10.58 -16.16
C LEU A 286 20.18 -10.29 -14.69
N ASN A 287 21.47 -10.11 -14.43
CA ASN A 287 21.97 -9.93 -13.06
C ASN A 287 21.51 -8.59 -12.45
N VAL A 288 20.70 -8.66 -11.39
CA VAL A 288 20.25 -7.50 -10.59
C VAL A 288 21.17 -7.16 -9.42
N GLY A 289 22.05 -8.08 -9.00
CA GLY A 289 22.85 -7.97 -7.78
C GLY A 289 24.06 -7.03 -7.88
N ASN A 290 24.47 -6.65 -9.08
CA ASN A 290 25.62 -5.78 -9.34
C ASN A 290 25.25 -4.31 -9.62
N ALA A 291 23.96 -3.95 -9.52
CA ALA A 291 23.48 -2.62 -9.85
C ALA A 291 24.11 -1.54 -8.97
N LYS A 292 24.49 -0.41 -9.58
CA LYS A 292 24.94 0.79 -8.90
C LYS A 292 24.53 2.06 -9.65
N ASP A 293 23.66 2.87 -9.03
CA ASP A 293 23.23 4.13 -9.63
C ASP A 293 24.29 5.24 -9.56
N GLU A 294 23.98 6.39 -10.16
CA GLU A 294 24.81 7.60 -10.14
C GLU A 294 24.98 8.22 -8.76
N LEU A 295 24.17 7.83 -7.78
CA LEU A 295 24.30 8.24 -6.38
C LEU A 295 25.13 7.25 -5.56
N GLY A 296 25.68 6.20 -6.20
CA GLY A 296 26.41 5.14 -5.54
C GLY A 296 25.53 4.19 -4.72
N THR A 297 24.20 4.29 -4.83
CA THR A 297 23.25 3.33 -4.29
C THR A 297 23.45 2.01 -5.01
N THR A 298 23.49 0.91 -4.27
CA THR A 298 23.76 -0.44 -4.80
C THR A 298 22.59 -1.37 -4.50
N SER A 299 22.58 -2.55 -5.12
CA SER A 299 21.55 -3.58 -4.87
C SER A 299 21.41 -3.90 -3.37
N TRP A 300 22.51 -3.85 -2.61
CA TRP A 300 22.50 -3.99 -1.15
C TRP A 300 21.69 -2.90 -0.46
N HIS A 301 21.86 -1.64 -0.85
CA HIS A 301 21.11 -0.51 -0.28
C HIS A 301 19.60 -0.65 -0.54
N ALA A 302 19.22 -0.93 -1.78
CA ALA A 302 17.82 -1.06 -2.18
C ALA A 302 17.14 -2.26 -1.50
N ALA A 303 17.81 -3.42 -1.50
CA ALA A 303 17.30 -4.62 -0.83
C ALA A 303 17.16 -4.40 0.68
N ALA A 304 18.15 -3.76 1.31
CA ALA A 304 18.19 -3.54 2.76
C ALA A 304 17.05 -2.63 3.23
N GLN A 305 16.70 -1.63 2.42
CA GLN A 305 15.64 -0.67 2.72
C GLN A 305 14.23 -1.26 2.54
N GLY A 306 14.02 -2.08 1.50
CA GLY A 306 12.67 -2.40 1.01
C GLY A 306 12.27 -3.87 0.94
N ASN A 307 13.23 -4.78 0.78
CA ASN A 307 12.93 -6.16 0.37
C ASN A 307 12.25 -6.95 1.51
N PRO A 308 11.03 -7.50 1.28
CA PRO A 308 10.30 -8.22 2.32
C PRO A 308 10.97 -9.55 2.72
N ARG A 309 11.81 -10.13 1.86
CA ARG A 309 12.53 -11.39 2.11
C ARG A 309 13.78 -11.20 2.97
N GLY A 310 14.24 -9.96 3.17
CA GLY A 310 15.28 -9.62 4.14
C GLY A 310 16.52 -10.51 4.05
N GLU A 311 16.80 -11.26 5.12
CA GLU A 311 17.94 -12.19 5.23
C GLU A 311 18.10 -13.13 4.03
N ASP A 312 17.02 -13.78 3.58
CA ASP A 312 17.11 -14.75 2.47
C ASP A 312 17.64 -14.07 1.18
N PHE A 313 17.24 -12.81 0.95
CA PHE A 313 17.72 -12.03 -0.18
C PHE A 313 19.14 -11.50 0.03
N MET A 314 19.53 -11.19 1.26
CA MET A 314 20.92 -10.83 1.59
C MET A 314 21.88 -11.99 1.35
N ILE A 315 21.47 -13.21 1.67
CA ILE A 315 22.24 -14.44 1.37
C ILE A 315 22.39 -14.63 -0.13
N TRP A 316 21.32 -14.38 -0.89
CA TRP A 316 21.39 -14.42 -2.35
C TRP A 316 22.36 -13.36 -2.90
N LEU A 317 22.26 -12.11 -2.45
CA LEU A 317 23.21 -11.05 -2.84
C LEU A 317 24.65 -11.44 -2.47
N LEU A 318 24.90 -12.01 -1.30
CA LEU A 318 26.25 -12.44 -0.92
C LEU A 318 26.83 -13.50 -1.88
N SER A 319 25.99 -14.35 -2.47
CA SER A 319 26.44 -15.41 -3.37
C SER A 319 26.52 -15.00 -4.84
N ARG A 320 25.74 -13.99 -5.27
CA ARG A 320 25.61 -13.60 -6.69
C ARG A 320 26.05 -12.17 -7.01
N ALA A 321 26.10 -11.26 -6.02
CA ALA A 321 26.53 -9.89 -6.23
C ALA A 321 28.06 -9.79 -6.28
N GLY A 322 28.57 -8.87 -7.10
CA GLY A 322 30.00 -8.50 -7.11
C GLY A 322 30.36 -7.41 -6.08
N ASN A 323 29.39 -6.95 -5.29
CA ASN A 323 29.49 -5.82 -4.39
C ASN A 323 29.31 -6.28 -2.93
N GLU A 324 29.74 -5.46 -1.96
CA GLU A 324 29.70 -5.77 -0.53
C GLU A 324 28.65 -4.90 0.23
N PRO A 325 28.09 -5.37 1.35
CA PRO A 325 27.12 -4.62 2.16
C PRO A 325 27.73 -3.40 2.89
N THR A 326 29.06 -3.33 3.01
CA THR A 326 29.81 -2.24 3.64
C THR A 326 30.06 -1.05 2.71
N LEU A 327 29.80 -1.21 1.40
CA LEU A 327 29.92 -0.12 0.43
C LEU A 327 29.01 1.05 0.81
N ARG A 328 29.48 2.26 0.52
CA ARG A 328 28.78 3.50 0.85
C ARG A 328 28.28 4.21 -0.40
N ASP A 329 27.07 4.74 -0.33
CA ASP A 329 26.54 5.67 -1.33
C ASP A 329 27.25 7.04 -1.25
N HIS A 330 26.95 7.94 -2.19
CA HIS A 330 27.49 9.30 -2.22
C HIS A 330 27.04 10.15 -1.02
N LYS A 331 25.99 9.72 -0.32
CA LYS A 331 25.56 10.27 0.96
C LYS A 331 26.23 9.56 2.14
N GLY A 332 27.28 8.76 1.95
CA GLY A 332 28.03 8.12 3.03
C GLY A 332 27.32 6.99 3.77
N ASN A 333 26.14 6.56 3.33
CA ASN A 333 25.35 5.50 3.97
C ASN A 333 25.73 4.14 3.42
N ASN A 334 25.87 3.14 4.29
CA ASN A 334 26.00 1.73 3.89
C ASN A 334 24.63 1.01 3.93
N ALA A 335 24.60 -0.29 3.60
CA ALA A 335 23.36 -1.07 3.57
C ALA A 335 22.62 -1.09 4.92
N LEU A 336 23.33 -1.18 6.05
CA LEU A 336 22.73 -1.14 7.39
C LEU A 336 22.07 0.22 7.68
N MET A 337 22.66 1.31 7.23
CA MET A 337 22.10 2.66 7.38
C MET A 337 20.83 2.86 6.52
N HIS A 338 20.76 2.23 5.35
CA HIS A 338 19.54 2.18 4.54
C HIS A 338 18.46 1.31 5.18
N ALA A 339 18.82 0.15 5.73
CA ALA A 339 17.89 -0.69 6.50
C ALA A 339 17.33 0.05 7.72
N ALA A 340 18.15 0.86 8.40
CA ALA A 340 17.74 1.66 9.55
C ALA A 340 16.68 2.71 9.22
N LYS A 341 16.70 3.26 7.99
CA LYS A 341 15.70 4.20 7.48
C LYS A 341 14.45 3.51 6.93
N GLY A 342 14.57 2.25 6.52
CA GLY A 342 13.49 1.47 5.94
C GLY A 342 12.39 1.10 6.92
N ASN A 343 11.42 0.34 6.41
CA ASN A 343 10.29 -0.18 7.18
C ASN A 343 10.33 -1.72 7.29
N ARG A 344 11.47 -2.35 7.00
CA ARG A 344 11.66 -3.81 7.00
C ARG A 344 12.64 -4.24 8.09
N VAL A 345 12.16 -5.08 9.01
CA VAL A 345 12.95 -5.58 10.15
C VAL A 345 13.86 -6.75 9.76
N THR A 346 13.50 -7.48 8.70
CA THR A 346 14.03 -8.81 8.35
C THR A 346 15.51 -8.82 7.95
N SER A 347 16.06 -7.71 7.47
CA SER A 347 17.48 -7.60 7.09
C SER A 347 18.41 -7.18 8.24
N ILE A 348 17.89 -6.56 9.31
CA ILE A 348 18.70 -5.88 10.33
C ILE A 348 19.62 -6.84 11.10
N GLN A 349 19.10 -7.98 11.52
CA GLN A 349 19.87 -8.92 12.34
C GLN A 349 21.04 -9.51 11.56
N TRP A 350 20.78 -9.86 10.29
CA TRP A 350 21.79 -10.36 9.39
C TRP A 350 22.83 -9.28 9.07
N LEU A 351 22.38 -8.08 8.68
CA LEU A 351 23.29 -6.96 8.35
C LEU A 351 24.20 -6.58 9.53
N CYS A 352 23.69 -6.55 10.76
CA CYS A 352 24.52 -6.30 11.95
C CYS A 352 25.60 -7.38 12.20
N SER A 353 25.54 -8.53 11.52
CA SER A 353 26.57 -9.57 11.59
C SER A 353 27.69 -9.38 10.56
N TYR A 354 27.45 -8.55 9.53
CA TYR A 354 28.40 -8.29 8.43
C TYR A 354 28.84 -6.82 8.34
N VAL A 355 28.09 -5.90 8.94
CA VAL A 355 28.34 -4.46 9.00
C VAL A 355 28.39 -4.04 10.46
N ASP A 356 29.45 -3.34 10.86
CA ASP A 356 29.61 -2.88 12.23
C ASP A 356 28.55 -1.80 12.55
N PRO A 357 27.65 -2.04 13.51
CA PRO A 357 26.61 -1.07 13.86
C PRO A 357 27.17 0.19 14.53
N MET A 358 28.45 0.19 14.95
CA MET A 358 29.15 1.37 15.47
C MET A 358 29.67 2.32 14.39
N GLU A 359 29.64 1.92 13.10
CA GLU A 359 30.18 2.74 12.02
C GLU A 359 29.60 4.17 12.01
N PRO A 360 30.46 5.19 11.92
CA PRO A 360 29.99 6.57 11.78
C PRO A 360 29.50 6.83 10.35
N TRP A 361 28.77 7.92 10.20
CA TRP A 361 28.55 8.52 8.89
C TRP A 361 29.87 9.08 8.36
N VAL A 362 30.10 8.95 7.06
CA VAL A 362 31.32 9.41 6.39
C VAL A 362 30.90 10.33 5.26
N ASP A 363 31.33 11.58 5.33
CA ASP A 363 31.17 12.49 4.22
C ASP A 363 32.16 12.09 3.11
N VAL A 364 31.63 11.60 1.99
CA VAL A 364 32.42 11.09 0.88
C VAL A 364 33.23 12.20 0.19
N THR A 365 32.78 13.46 0.28
CA THR A 365 33.46 14.60 -0.36
C THR A 365 34.77 14.97 0.33
N ILE A 366 34.80 14.87 1.66
CA ILE A 366 35.97 15.20 2.48
C ILE A 366 36.62 13.97 3.12
N GLN A 367 36.09 12.77 2.84
CA GLN A 367 36.52 11.48 3.40
C GLN A 367 36.72 11.49 4.92
N ARG A 368 35.86 12.23 5.63
CA ARG A 368 35.93 12.38 7.09
C ARG A 368 34.66 11.86 7.75
N SER A 369 34.85 11.19 8.88
CA SER A 369 33.74 10.77 9.73
C SER A 369 33.09 11.99 10.36
N GLN A 370 31.78 12.07 10.19
CA GLN A 370 30.91 13.14 10.66
C GLN A 370 29.67 12.43 11.21
N GLY A 371 29.08 12.85 12.33
CA GLY A 371 27.87 12.18 12.85
C GLY A 371 28.06 11.12 13.96
N GLY A 372 29.28 10.98 14.49
CA GLY A 372 29.55 10.18 15.69
C GLY A 372 29.34 8.66 15.50
N PRO A 373 29.70 7.84 16.50
CA PRO A 373 29.49 6.40 16.44
C PRO A 373 27.99 6.05 16.42
N ALA A 374 27.68 4.80 16.03
CA ALA A 374 26.32 4.26 16.06
C ALA A 374 25.34 4.95 15.12
N TYR A 375 25.79 5.38 13.94
CA TYR A 375 24.97 6.22 13.07
C TYR A 375 23.69 5.52 12.57
N ALA A 376 23.75 4.21 12.30
CA ALA A 376 22.57 3.43 11.95
C ALA A 376 21.50 3.43 13.07
N LEU A 377 21.91 3.40 14.35
CA LEU A 377 20.99 3.50 15.47
C LEU A 377 20.31 4.88 15.53
N ARG A 378 21.06 5.96 15.21
CA ARG A 378 20.53 7.32 15.13
C ARG A 378 19.49 7.45 14.01
N LEU A 379 19.79 6.92 12.83
CA LEU A 379 18.84 6.88 11.71
C LEU A 379 17.57 6.10 12.07
N ALA A 380 17.71 4.96 12.74
CA ALA A 380 16.56 4.20 13.23
C ALA A 380 15.76 4.97 14.28
N ALA A 381 16.40 5.83 15.10
CA ALA A 381 15.72 6.71 16.05
C ALA A 381 14.93 7.83 15.33
N GLU A 382 15.47 8.39 14.25
CA GLU A 382 14.84 9.45 13.42
C GLU A 382 13.73 8.95 12.49
N SER A 383 13.72 7.67 12.11
CA SER A 383 12.66 7.13 11.23
C SER A 383 11.28 7.21 11.90
N MET A 384 10.21 7.56 11.19
CA MET A 384 8.84 7.53 11.75
C MET A 384 7.99 6.40 11.14
N GLU A 385 8.66 5.45 10.51
CA GLU A 385 8.04 4.25 9.94
C GLU A 385 7.48 3.33 11.02
N GLU A 386 6.41 2.61 10.70
CA GLU A 386 5.68 1.76 11.64
C GLU A 386 6.56 0.69 12.31
N ASN A 387 7.43 0.04 11.55
CA ASN A 387 8.32 -1.01 12.08
C ASN A 387 9.67 -0.47 12.59
N SER A 388 9.89 0.86 12.53
CA SER A 388 11.14 1.47 12.99
C SER A 388 11.47 1.18 14.47
N PRO A 389 10.52 0.98 15.42
CA PRO A 389 10.87 0.58 16.77
C PRO A 389 11.54 -0.80 16.85
N ASP A 390 11.17 -1.74 15.98
CA ASP A 390 11.78 -3.09 15.95
C ASP A 390 13.15 -3.08 15.27
N ILE A 391 13.30 -2.29 14.21
CA ILE A 391 14.61 -1.97 13.60
C ILE A 391 15.55 -1.37 14.64
N PHE A 392 15.08 -0.34 15.35
CA PHE A 392 15.82 0.34 16.42
C PHE A 392 16.27 -0.65 17.51
N ARG A 393 15.38 -1.54 17.96
CA ARG A 393 15.74 -2.60 18.92
C ARG A 393 16.73 -3.61 18.34
N GLY A 394 16.55 -4.02 17.09
CA GLY A 394 17.43 -4.96 16.40
C GLY A 394 18.88 -4.46 16.42
N ILE A 395 19.10 -3.21 16.00
CA ILE A 395 20.42 -2.56 16.03
C ILE A 395 20.91 -2.44 17.48
N MET A 396 20.10 -1.88 18.39
CA MET A 396 20.47 -1.67 19.79
C MET A 396 20.95 -2.95 20.49
N THR A 397 20.35 -4.12 20.20
CA THR A 397 20.77 -5.39 20.80
C THR A 397 22.15 -5.89 20.37
N ARG A 398 22.66 -5.38 19.25
CA ARG A 398 23.97 -5.72 18.66
C ARG A 398 25.05 -4.69 18.99
N MET A 399 24.68 -3.58 19.62
CA MET A 399 25.63 -2.56 20.07
C MET A 399 26.45 -3.05 21.27
N PRO A 400 27.72 -2.60 21.40
CA PRO A 400 28.53 -2.82 22.60
C PRO A 400 27.85 -2.26 23.86
N ARG A 401 28.03 -2.94 25.00
CA ARG A 401 27.46 -2.50 26.27
C ARG A 401 27.97 -1.12 26.68
N ASP A 402 29.28 -0.90 26.53
CA ASP A 402 29.99 0.32 26.92
C ASP A 402 29.43 1.57 26.23
N TYR A 403 28.86 1.42 25.03
CA TYR A 403 28.19 2.51 24.33
C TYR A 403 27.04 3.10 25.15
N PHE A 404 26.25 2.26 25.82
CA PHE A 404 25.11 2.70 26.63
C PHE A 404 25.49 3.03 28.08
N GLU A 405 26.61 2.49 28.59
CA GLU A 405 27.15 2.87 29.90
C GLU A 405 27.51 4.37 29.94
N ASN A 406 27.90 4.94 28.80
CA ASN A 406 27.96 6.38 28.64
C ASN A 406 26.54 6.96 28.56
N MET A 407 26.06 7.51 29.68
CA MET A 407 24.74 8.15 29.75
C MET A 407 24.52 9.26 28.74
N HIS A 408 25.58 9.95 28.30
CA HIS A 408 25.46 10.99 27.28
C HIS A 408 24.93 10.42 25.96
N ASN A 409 25.35 9.21 25.56
CA ASN A 409 24.88 8.57 24.34
C ASN A 409 23.39 8.23 24.43
N SER A 410 22.98 7.61 25.54
CA SER A 410 21.58 7.26 25.80
C SER A 410 20.67 8.49 25.84
N ILE A 411 21.10 9.56 26.51
CA ILE A 411 20.39 10.85 26.52
C ILE A 411 20.31 11.44 25.11
N SER A 412 21.40 11.37 24.33
CA SER A 412 21.44 11.92 22.97
C SER A 412 20.47 11.20 22.03
N ILE A 413 20.38 9.87 22.11
CA ILE A 413 19.40 9.09 21.36
C ILE A 413 17.96 9.44 21.79
N PHE A 414 17.70 9.59 23.09
CA PHE A 414 16.38 10.01 23.57
C PHE A 414 16.00 11.40 23.05
N LYS A 415 16.91 12.38 23.16
CA LYS A 415 16.71 13.73 22.63
C LYS A 415 16.39 13.70 21.15
N LEU A 416 17.12 12.87 20.38
CA LEU A 416 16.89 12.72 18.95
C LEU A 416 15.48 12.21 18.60
N ILE A 417 14.96 11.24 19.37
CA ILE A 417 13.58 10.76 19.20
C ILE A 417 12.59 11.90 19.47
N CYS A 418 12.77 12.64 20.57
CA CYS A 418 11.91 13.78 20.92
C CYS A 418 11.97 14.90 19.88
N ASP A 419 13.15 15.26 19.40
CA ASP A 419 13.36 16.29 18.39
C ASP A 419 12.69 15.93 17.07
N THR A 420 12.81 14.66 16.68
CA THR A 420 12.17 14.15 15.48
C THR A 420 10.64 14.21 15.62
N LEU A 421 10.08 13.78 16.75
CA LEU A 421 8.64 13.89 16.99
C LEU A 421 8.16 15.34 16.98
N ALA A 422 8.90 16.25 17.62
CA ALA A 422 8.60 17.68 17.62
C ALA A 422 8.67 18.27 16.20
N ALA A 423 9.67 17.89 15.40
CA ALA A 423 9.79 18.30 14.01
C ALA A 423 8.62 17.77 13.16
N THR A 424 8.20 16.52 13.36
CA THR A 424 7.02 15.95 12.70
C THR A 424 5.74 16.72 13.08
N ARG A 425 5.55 17.04 14.37
CA ARG A 425 4.43 17.88 14.83
C ARG A 425 4.38 19.22 14.08
N ARG A 426 5.52 19.91 13.98
CA ARG A 426 5.64 21.19 13.27
C ARG A 426 5.34 21.04 11.77
N LYS A 427 5.87 20.00 11.12
CA LYS A 427 5.61 19.72 9.69
C LYS A 427 4.13 19.48 9.42
N LEU A 428 3.44 18.72 10.27
CA LEU A 428 2.00 18.45 10.15
C LEU A 428 1.18 19.72 10.36
N ALA A 429 1.54 20.55 11.35
CA ALA A 429 0.88 21.84 11.59
C ALA A 429 1.02 22.80 10.40
N MET A 430 2.16 22.81 9.71
CA MET A 430 2.37 23.64 8.52
C MET A 430 1.57 23.14 7.29
N ARG A 431 1.50 21.81 7.09
CA ARG A 431 0.76 21.23 5.95
C ARG A 431 -0.74 21.35 6.07
N HIS A 432 -1.26 21.31 7.30
CA HIS A 432 -2.69 21.27 7.58
C HIS A 432 -3.03 22.26 8.70
N PRO A 433 -3.31 23.54 8.37
CA PRO A 433 -3.69 24.54 9.37
C PRO A 433 -5.01 24.20 10.08
N GLN A 434 -5.83 23.31 9.51
CA GLN A 434 -6.96 22.67 10.19
C GLN A 434 -6.73 21.15 10.34
N PRO A 435 -6.95 20.57 11.53
CA PRO A 435 -6.68 19.16 11.78
C PRO A 435 -7.73 18.24 11.12
N THR A 436 -7.32 17.57 10.04
CA THR A 436 -8.12 16.53 9.37
C THR A 436 -8.02 15.18 10.09
N ALA A 437 -8.90 14.22 9.76
CA ALA A 437 -8.80 12.86 10.29
C ALA A 437 -7.48 12.17 9.89
N ALA A 438 -7.00 12.43 8.67
CA ALA A 438 -5.71 11.91 8.19
C ALA A 438 -4.53 12.48 8.99
N HIS A 439 -4.55 13.78 9.30
CA HIS A 439 -3.55 14.41 10.18
C HIS A 439 -3.53 13.73 11.55
N ARG A 440 -4.69 13.56 12.19
CA ARG A 440 -4.77 12.89 13.50
C ARG A 440 -4.14 11.49 13.46
N LYS A 441 -4.45 10.71 12.44
CA LYS A 441 -3.89 9.37 12.24
C LYS A 441 -2.36 9.39 12.06
N GLU A 442 -1.83 10.33 11.28
CA GLU A 442 -0.38 10.45 11.07
C GLU A 442 0.35 10.88 12.36
N TRP A 443 -0.22 11.83 13.11
CA TRP A 443 0.31 12.25 14.40
C TRP A 443 0.27 11.13 15.44
N GLU A 444 -0.84 10.41 15.56
CA GLU A 444 -0.99 9.26 16.44
C GLU A 444 0.03 8.17 16.11
N ASN A 445 0.27 7.91 14.81
CA ASN A 445 1.29 6.96 14.39
C ASN A 445 2.70 7.40 14.80
N ALA A 446 3.07 8.65 14.52
CA ALA A 446 4.39 9.20 14.89
C ALA A 446 4.61 9.16 16.42
N TRP A 447 3.59 9.50 17.19
CA TRP A 447 3.63 9.41 18.65
C TRP A 447 3.79 7.95 19.13
N ARG A 448 2.98 7.02 18.59
CA ARG A 448 3.04 5.58 18.92
C ARG A 448 4.44 5.01 18.64
N VAL A 449 5.01 5.32 17.47
CA VAL A 449 6.35 4.89 17.06
C VAL A 449 7.41 5.44 18.01
N SER A 450 7.35 6.74 18.34
CA SER A 450 8.29 7.39 19.25
C SER A 450 8.21 6.80 20.66
N ALA A 451 7.00 6.59 21.18
CA ALA A 451 6.77 5.99 22.49
C ALA A 451 7.34 4.56 22.56
N ALA A 452 7.10 3.75 21.53
CA ALA A 452 7.61 2.38 21.44
C ALA A 452 9.14 2.33 21.41
N LYS A 453 9.81 3.25 20.70
CA LYS A 453 11.28 3.33 20.69
C LYS A 453 11.84 3.66 22.06
N CYS A 454 11.27 4.65 22.72
CA CYS A 454 11.70 5.04 24.05
C CYS A 454 11.45 3.93 25.08
N GLN A 455 10.33 3.22 25.00
CA GLN A 455 10.07 2.05 25.85
C GLN A 455 11.12 0.95 25.63
N LYS A 456 11.48 0.69 24.37
CA LYS A 456 12.53 -0.29 24.01
C LYS A 456 13.90 0.15 24.55
N LEU A 457 14.26 1.43 24.40
CA LEU A 457 15.49 2.00 24.96
C LEU A 457 15.52 1.83 26.49
N SER A 458 14.46 2.28 27.17
CA SER A 458 14.31 2.18 28.63
C SER A 458 14.48 0.73 29.12
N SER A 459 13.73 -0.20 28.51
CA SER A 459 13.81 -1.63 28.82
C SER A 459 15.20 -2.23 28.57
N HIS A 460 15.94 -1.72 27.58
CA HIS A 460 17.31 -2.17 27.30
C HIS A 460 18.29 -1.69 28.38
N LEU A 461 18.20 -0.41 28.77
CA LEU A 461 19.04 0.16 29.82
C LEU A 461 18.79 -0.53 31.17
N GLU A 462 17.53 -0.82 31.51
CA GLU A 462 17.15 -1.62 32.69
C GLU A 462 17.79 -3.00 32.72
N LYS A 463 17.72 -3.74 31.62
CA LYS A 463 18.24 -5.11 31.57
C LYS A 463 19.76 -5.17 31.56
N ARG A 464 20.43 -4.23 30.86
CA ARG A 464 21.88 -4.32 30.60
C ARG A 464 22.74 -3.47 31.53
N ILE A 465 22.25 -2.33 32.03
CA ILE A 465 23.07 -1.40 32.82
C ILE A 465 22.68 -1.48 34.30
N PHE A 466 21.38 -1.42 34.60
CA PHE A 466 20.89 -1.20 35.97
C PHE A 466 20.86 -2.44 36.87
N ARG A 467 21.37 -3.60 36.43
CA ARG A 467 21.55 -4.80 37.30
C ARG A 467 22.80 -4.76 38.20
N ARG A 468 23.59 -3.67 38.19
CA ARG A 468 24.68 -3.48 39.17
C ARG A 468 24.11 -2.91 40.48
N GLY A 469 23.81 -3.79 41.43
CA GLY A 469 23.76 -3.55 42.89
C GLY A 469 22.80 -2.46 43.44
N PRO A 470 22.23 -2.63 44.64
CA PRO A 470 21.46 -1.57 45.29
C PRO A 470 22.41 -0.50 45.85
N GLY A 471 22.44 0.70 45.29
CA GLY A 471 23.13 1.82 45.96
C GLY A 471 23.53 3.03 45.11
N GLU A 472 23.85 2.88 43.83
CA GLU A 472 24.37 3.98 43.00
C GLU A 472 23.48 4.28 41.79
N TRP A 473 22.33 4.89 42.05
CA TRP A 473 21.39 5.33 41.02
C TRP A 473 21.90 6.57 40.25
N HIS A 474 22.90 6.38 39.38
CA HIS A 474 23.29 7.36 38.35
C HIS A 474 22.12 7.69 37.40
N GLY A 475 21.09 6.83 37.37
CA GLY A 475 19.85 6.99 36.59
C GLY A 475 19.01 8.21 36.96
N THR A 476 19.10 8.73 38.19
CA THR A 476 18.26 9.85 38.64
C THR A 476 18.57 11.15 37.92
N HIS A 477 19.85 11.45 37.66
CA HIS A 477 20.26 12.67 36.95
C HIS A 477 19.90 12.60 35.46
N ALA A 478 20.20 11.49 34.78
CA ALA A 478 19.84 11.31 33.37
C ALA A 478 18.33 11.33 33.16
N MET A 479 17.56 10.67 34.04
CA MET A 479 16.10 10.69 33.97
C MET A 479 15.55 12.12 34.20
N ARG A 480 16.15 12.89 35.10
CA ARG A 480 15.79 14.31 35.29
C ARG A 480 16.02 15.11 34.00
N LEU A 481 17.18 14.96 33.36
CA LEU A 481 17.49 15.66 32.10
C LEU A 481 16.55 15.26 30.96
N ILE A 482 16.16 13.99 30.88
CA ILE A 482 15.20 13.45 29.92
C ILE A 482 13.81 14.06 30.15
N CYS A 483 13.33 14.09 31.40
CA CYS A 483 12.04 14.67 31.76
C CYS A 483 12.00 16.19 31.53
N GLU A 484 13.06 16.91 31.90
CA GLU A 484 13.20 18.35 31.64
C GLU A 484 13.14 18.64 30.14
N TYR A 485 13.89 17.88 29.34
CA TYR A 485 13.90 18.05 27.89
C TYR A 485 12.54 17.79 27.24
N ALA A 486 11.87 16.70 27.62
CA ALA A 486 10.54 16.38 27.09
C ALA A 486 9.48 17.42 27.50
N ARG A 487 9.59 18.00 28.69
CA ARG A 487 8.73 19.11 29.14
C ARG A 487 8.95 20.36 28.29
N ASP A 488 10.20 20.73 28.05
CA ASP A 488 10.53 21.94 27.30
C ASP A 488 10.04 21.86 25.83
N LEU A 489 9.82 20.64 25.32
CA LEU A 489 9.23 20.38 23.99
C LEU A 489 7.70 20.14 23.99
N ASP A 490 7.02 20.26 25.14
CA ASP A 490 5.59 19.94 25.28
C ASP A 490 5.27 18.48 24.88
N LEU A 491 6.12 17.55 25.30
CA LEU A 491 6.05 16.11 24.99
C LEU A 491 5.92 15.24 26.26
N LEU A 492 5.41 15.78 27.37
CA LEU A 492 5.28 15.09 28.66
C LEU A 492 4.52 13.75 28.57
N MET A 493 3.59 13.61 27.63
CA MET A 493 2.85 12.37 27.40
C MET A 493 3.74 11.21 26.94
N LEU A 494 4.85 11.46 26.24
CA LEU A 494 5.82 10.41 25.94
C LEU A 494 6.34 9.82 27.27
N VAL A 495 6.73 10.68 28.20
CA VAL A 495 7.36 10.26 29.47
C VAL A 495 6.40 9.44 30.34
N GLN A 496 5.08 9.64 30.21
CA GLN A 496 4.05 8.88 30.93
C GLN A 496 3.99 7.39 30.53
N GLY A 497 4.40 7.02 29.31
CA GLY A 497 4.36 5.64 28.80
C GLY A 497 5.71 4.89 28.83
N ILE A 498 6.82 5.57 29.13
CA ILE A 498 8.18 5.08 28.82
C ILE A 498 8.89 4.43 30.01
N VAL A 499 8.46 4.65 31.26
CA VAL A 499 9.29 4.31 32.42
C VAL A 499 8.49 3.61 33.51
N PRO A 500 8.82 2.36 33.91
CA PRO A 500 8.53 1.91 35.26
C PRO A 500 9.49 2.68 36.17
N LEU A 501 9.10 3.91 36.54
CA LEU A 501 9.91 4.72 37.43
C LEU A 501 10.15 3.91 38.71
N PRO A 502 11.38 3.91 39.26
CA PRO A 502 11.57 3.46 40.62
C PRO A 502 10.67 4.32 41.54
N PRO A 503 10.35 3.86 42.76
CA PRO A 503 9.50 4.61 43.69
C PRO A 503 9.89 6.09 43.81
N GLU A 504 11.19 6.42 43.78
CA GLU A 504 11.70 7.80 43.81
C GLU A 504 11.43 8.59 42.52
N GLY A 505 11.40 7.94 41.35
CA GLY A 505 11.04 8.57 40.07
C GLY A 505 9.54 8.86 39.96
N LYS A 506 8.70 7.98 40.54
CA LYS A 506 7.24 8.20 40.65
C LYS A 506 6.94 9.41 41.53
N PHE A 507 7.74 9.61 42.58
CA PHE A 507 7.66 10.77 43.47
C PHE A 507 7.91 12.10 42.74
N TRP A 508 8.94 12.17 41.89
CA TRP A 508 9.17 13.35 41.03
C TRP A 508 8.00 13.62 40.09
N PHE A 509 7.45 12.57 39.45
CA PHE A 509 6.27 12.67 38.61
C PHE A 509 5.02 13.18 39.34
N HIS A 510 4.85 12.80 40.61
CA HIS A 510 3.75 13.27 41.45
C HIS A 510 3.88 14.76 41.81
N ILE A 511 5.11 15.22 42.10
CA ILE A 511 5.43 16.64 42.31
C ILE A 511 5.14 17.46 41.04
N PHE A 512 5.49 16.95 39.86
CA PHE A 512 5.23 17.63 38.58
C PHE A 512 3.74 17.69 38.22
N LYS A 513 2.99 16.58 38.40
CA LYS A 513 1.53 16.50 38.15
C LYS A 513 0.72 17.45 39.07
N ASN A 514 1.18 17.67 40.30
CA ASN A 514 0.56 18.62 41.22
C ASN A 514 0.74 20.08 40.77
N ARG A 515 1.78 20.39 39.99
CA ARG A 515 2.06 21.75 39.52
C ARG A 515 1.30 22.12 38.24
N GLU A 516 1.11 21.19 37.30
CA GLU A 516 0.22 21.38 36.13
C GLU A 516 -1.24 21.62 36.52
N ARG A 517 -1.65 21.14 37.70
CA ARG A 517 -2.97 21.39 38.29
C ARG A 517 -3.05 22.68 39.11
N GLY A 518 -2.01 23.52 39.07
CA GLY A 518 -1.96 24.80 39.78
C GLY A 518 -1.58 24.70 41.27
N GLY A 519 -0.95 23.63 41.72
CA GLY A 519 -0.52 23.46 43.12
C GLY A 519 0.86 24.08 43.44
N ASP A 520 0.95 24.72 44.61
CA ASP A 520 2.10 25.48 45.17
C ASP A 520 3.30 24.61 45.64
N GLY A 521 3.72 23.61 44.86
CA GLY A 521 4.84 22.75 45.23
C GLY A 521 6.20 23.47 45.23
N ARG A 522 6.67 23.96 46.39
CA ARG A 522 8.08 24.32 46.60
C ARG A 522 8.94 23.06 46.59
N TRP A 523 10.14 23.16 46.01
CA TRP A 523 11.13 22.08 45.97
C TRP A 523 11.67 21.76 47.38
N PRO A 524 11.99 20.49 47.72
CA PRO A 524 12.48 20.12 49.06
C PRO A 524 13.89 20.61 49.43
N TRP A 525 14.56 21.42 48.59
CA TRP A 525 15.98 21.77 48.79
C TRP A 525 16.28 23.27 48.84
N PHE A 526 15.27 24.14 48.89
CA PHE A 526 15.49 25.54 49.25
C PHE A 526 15.43 25.70 50.77
N ARG A 527 16.53 25.37 51.45
CA ARG A 527 16.96 26.14 52.62
C ARG A 527 18.06 27.08 52.13
N ALA A 528 17.70 28.34 51.92
CA ALA A 528 18.69 29.40 52.01
C ALA A 528 19.21 29.42 53.46
N THR A 529 20.52 29.64 53.61
CA THR A 529 21.26 29.97 54.85
C THR A 529 20.44 30.10 56.13
#